data_AF-A0A3D1V4G5-F1
#
_entry.id   AF-A0A3D1V4G5-F1
#
_cell.length_a   1.000
_cell.length_b   1.000
_cell.length_c   1.000
_cell.angle_alpha   90.00
_cell.angle_beta   90.00
_cell.angle_gamma   90.00
#
_symmetry.space_group_name_H-M   'P 1'
#
loop_
_entity.id
_entity.type
_entity.pdbx_description
1 polymer ?
#
loop_
_entity_poly.entity_id
_entity_poly.type
_entity_poly.pdbx_seq_one_letter_code
_entity_poly.pdbx_strand_id
1 'polypeptide(L)'
;ALDASALAIPAVSAYVATAAPEGERTRAYTYIFNLSIAAGMLVGPAVGGWLAELAGFRLVYALSAICFAVGAAMLLFLDDLGASTAKPAPPSGGVRPGYRELLASRPVRLILA
;
A
#
# COMPACT_ATOMS: atom_id res chain seq x y z
N ALA A 1 14.09 15.18 -0.38
CA ALA A 1 14.48 13.97 0.37
C ALA A 1 13.52 12.87 -0.06
N LEU A 2 14.01 11.70 -0.50
CA LEU A 2 13.13 10.55 -0.72
C LEU A 2 12.83 9.95 0.65
N ASP A 3 11.66 10.24 1.20
CA ASP A 3 11.21 9.59 2.42
C ASP A 3 10.90 8.12 2.11
N ALA A 4 11.25 7.19 3.01
CA ALA A 4 11.08 5.75 2.79
C ALA A 4 9.63 5.35 2.45
N SER A 5 8.65 6.16 2.88
CA SER A 5 7.24 6.02 2.52
C SER A 5 6.97 6.16 1.01
N ALA A 6 7.74 6.97 0.29
CA ALA A 6 7.59 7.17 -1.15
C ALA A 6 7.94 5.92 -1.96
N LEU A 7 8.81 5.05 -1.43
CA LEU A 7 9.18 3.79 -2.07
C LEU A 7 8.22 2.65 -1.68
N ALA A 8 7.66 2.71 -0.46
CA ALA A 8 6.80 1.66 0.07
C ALA A 8 5.51 1.46 -0.74
N ILE A 9 4.85 2.54 -1.15
CA ILE A 9 3.58 2.47 -1.89
C ILE A 9 3.72 1.73 -3.23
N PRO A 10 4.65 2.09 -4.14
CA PRO A 10 4.82 1.38 -5.41
C PRO A 10 5.36 -0.05 -5.23
N ALA A 11 6.18 -0.32 -4.21
CA ALA A 11 6.67 -1.67 -3.92
C ALA A 11 5.53 -2.59 -3.43
N VAL A 12 4.74 -2.13 -2.47
CA VAL A 12 3.58 -2.88 -1.95
C VAL A 12 2.52 -3.04 -3.03
N SER A 13 2.26 -2.01 -3.84
CA SER A 13 1.26 -2.09 -4.91
C SER A 13 1.65 -3.13 -5.98
N ALA A 14 2.93 -3.18 -6.37
CA ALA A 14 3.45 -4.22 -7.26
C ALA A 14 3.27 -5.62 -6.67
N TYR A 15 3.61 -5.81 -5.38
CA TYR A 15 3.44 -7.08 -4.68
C TYR A 15 1.97 -7.53 -4.62
N VAL A 16 1.05 -6.61 -4.32
CA VAL A 16 -0.39 -6.92 -4.30
C VAL A 16 -0.90 -7.26 -5.69
N ALA A 17 -0.39 -6.63 -6.74
CA ALA A 17 -0.79 -6.90 -8.11
C ALA A 17 -0.38 -8.30 -8.60
N THR A 18 0.76 -8.81 -8.13
CA THR A 18 1.26 -10.16 -8.44
C THR A 18 0.63 -11.24 -7.55
N ALA A 19 0.37 -10.94 -6.28
CA ALA A 19 -0.19 -11.91 -5.32
C ALA A 19 -1.72 -12.05 -5.39
N ALA A 20 -2.44 -11.04 -5.89
CA ALA A 20 -3.91 -11.08 -5.91
C ALA A 20 -4.48 -11.91 -7.10
N PRO A 21 -5.50 -12.75 -6.86
CA PRO A 21 -6.17 -13.52 -7.90
C PRO A 21 -6.90 -12.63 -8.93
N GLU A 22 -7.02 -13.13 -10.16
CA GLU A 22 -7.67 -12.41 -11.26
C GLU A 22 -9.14 -12.10 -10.91
N GLY A 23 -9.52 -10.82 -11.01
CA GLY A 23 -10.86 -10.32 -10.64
C GLY A 23 -10.98 -9.73 -9.24
N GLU A 24 -10.05 -10.02 -8.32
CA GLU A 24 -10.12 -9.52 -6.93
C GLU A 24 -9.05 -8.46 -6.58
N ARG A 25 -8.24 -8.05 -7.56
CA ARG A 25 -7.21 -7.01 -7.36
C ARG A 25 -7.75 -5.75 -6.69
N THR A 26 -8.91 -5.24 -7.12
CA THR A 26 -9.53 -4.04 -6.53
C THR A 26 -9.91 -4.26 -5.05
N ARG A 27 -10.41 -5.46 -4.71
CA ARG A 27 -10.71 -5.83 -3.32
C ARG A 27 -9.43 -5.91 -2.49
N ALA A 28 -8.40 -6.59 -2.98
CA ALA A 28 -7.11 -6.71 -2.29
C ALA A 28 -6.48 -5.32 -2.02
N TYR A 29 -6.47 -4.43 -3.02
CA TYR A 29 -6.01 -3.05 -2.83
C TYR A 29 -6.85 -2.28 -1.82
N THR A 30 -8.18 -2.44 -1.85
CA THR A 30 -9.07 -1.76 -0.91
C THR A 30 -8.80 -2.20 0.53
N TYR A 31 -8.60 -3.50 0.76
CA TYR A 31 -8.25 -4.01 2.09
C TYR A 31 -6.88 -3.51 2.56
N ILE A 32 -5.89 -3.52 1.67
CA ILE A 32 -4.49 -3.25 2.02
C ILE A 32 -4.18 -1.75 2.14
N PHE A 33 -4.86 -0.87 1.40
CA PHE A 33 -4.59 0.57 1.44
C PHE A 33 -5.67 1.39 2.12
N ASN A 34 -6.94 0.97 2.08
CA ASN A 34 -8.01 1.74 2.73
C ASN A 34 -8.35 1.19 4.11
N LEU A 35 -8.68 -0.10 4.20
CA LEU A 35 -9.16 -0.68 5.46
C LEU A 35 -8.05 -0.72 6.52
N SER A 36 -6.85 -1.18 6.16
CA SER A 36 -5.71 -1.27 7.07
C SER A 36 -5.33 0.11 7.66
N ILE A 37 -5.24 1.14 6.82
CA ILE A 37 -4.86 2.50 7.23
C ILE A 37 -5.95 3.09 8.11
N ALA A 38 -7.21 3.00 7.69
CA ALA A 38 -8.34 3.51 8.48
C ALA A 38 -8.44 2.81 9.85
N ALA A 39 -8.29 1.48 9.87
CA ALA A 39 -8.30 0.70 11.09
C ALA A 39 -7.13 1.08 12.00
N GLY A 40 -5.91 1.21 11.46
CA GLY A 40 -4.73 1.62 12.23
C GLY A 40 -4.87 3.03 12.82
N MET A 41 -5.42 3.97 12.05
CA MET A 41 -5.65 5.34 12.53
C MET A 41 -6.73 5.42 13.61
N LEU A 42 -7.74 4.56 13.55
CA LEU A 42 -8.80 4.51 14.56
C LEU A 42 -8.34 3.78 15.83
N VAL A 43 -7.77 2.59 15.67
CA VAL A 43 -7.42 1.68 16.77
C VAL A 43 -6.13 2.11 17.45
N GLY A 44 -5.17 2.68 16.71
CA GLY A 44 -3.85 3.06 17.23
C GLY A 44 -3.91 4.04 18.40
N PRO A 45 -4.54 5.22 18.27
CA PRO A 45 -4.66 6.19 19.36
C PRO A 45 -5.54 5.69 20.51
N ALA A 46 -6.63 4.97 20.21
CA ALA A 46 -7.53 4.44 21.23
C ALA A 46 -6.83 3.42 22.12
N VAL A 47 -6.14 2.44 21.51
CA VAL A 47 -5.40 1.41 22.25
C VAL A 47 -4.14 2.00 22.88
N GLY A 48 -3.41 2.86 22.16
CA GLY A 48 -2.18 3.49 22.66
C GLY A 48 -2.43 4.43 23.83
N GLY A 49 -3.52 5.20 23.80
CA GLY A 49 -3.94 6.09 24.88
C GLY A 49 -4.38 5.31 26.12
N TRP A 50 -5.21 4.27 25.95
CA TRP A 50 -5.60 3.39 27.05
C TRP A 50 -4.38 2.72 27.71
N LEU A 51 -3.45 2.21 26.90
CA LEU A 51 -2.24 1.57 27.41
C LEU A 51 -1.29 2.57 28.09
N ALA A 52 -1.26 3.83 27.63
CA ALA A 52 -0.50 4.91 28.25
C ALA A 52 -1.03 5.27 29.65
N GLU A 53 -2.35 5.16 29.85
CA GLU A 53 -3.00 5.47 31.12
C GLU A 53 -2.68 4.42 32.20
N LEU A 54 -2.57 3.13 31.83
CA LEU A 54 -2.26 2.06 32.78
C LEU A 54 -0.76 1.93 33.11
N ALA A 55 0.12 2.03 32.11
CA ALA A 55 1.54 1.67 32.25
C ALA A 55 2.53 2.80 31.91
N GLY A 56 2.01 3.99 31.58
CA GLY A 56 2.79 5.14 31.14
C GLY A 56 3.33 5.00 29.70
N PHE A 57 3.79 6.12 29.14
CA PHE A 57 4.26 6.17 27.74
C PHE A 57 5.47 5.27 27.45
N ARG A 58 6.28 4.93 28.46
CA ARG A 58 7.50 4.14 28.27
C ARG A 58 7.19 2.73 27.73
N LEU A 59 6.11 2.11 28.19
CA LEU A 59 5.69 0.80 27.72
C LEU A 59 5.04 0.88 26.33
N VAL A 60 4.28 1.94 26.06
CA VAL A 60 3.63 2.18 24.76
C VAL A 60 4.65 2.30 23.64
N TYR A 61 5.73 3.06 23.86
CA TYR A 61 6.82 3.17 22.89
C TYR A 61 7.59 1.86 22.72
N ALA A 62 7.82 1.10 23.80
CA ALA A 62 8.47 -0.21 23.72
C ALA A 62 7.62 -1.21 22.90
N LEU A 63 6.30 -1.27 23.14
CA LEU A 63 5.39 -2.10 22.34
C LEU A 63 5.35 -1.66 20.88
N SER A 64 5.32 -0.36 20.63
CA SER A 64 5.35 0.18 19.26
C SER A 64 6.63 -0.25 18.55
N ALA A 65 7.79 -0.12 19.20
CA ALA A 65 9.07 -0.54 18.66
C ALA A 65 9.12 -2.04 18.34
N ILE A 66 8.58 -2.89 19.22
CA ILE A 66 8.47 -4.34 18.98
C ILE A 66 7.56 -4.61 17.78
N CYS A 67 6.41 -3.94 17.70
CA CYS A 67 5.46 -4.11 16.59
C CYS A 67 6.10 -3.72 15.24
N PHE A 68 6.82 -2.61 15.20
CA PHE A 68 7.60 -2.20 14.03
C PHE A 68 8.73 -3.17 13.69
N ALA A 69 9.45 -3.69 14.69
CA ALA A 69 10.52 -4.67 14.50
C ALA A 69 9.99 -5.99 13.93
N VAL A 70 8.84 -6.47 14.42
CA VAL A 70 8.17 -7.67 13.88
C VAL A 70 7.70 -7.44 12.45
N GLY A 71 7.11 -6.27 12.16
CA GLY A 71 6.71 -5.92 10.79
C GLY A 71 7.90 -5.86 9.84
N ALA A 72 9.01 -5.26 10.27
CA ALA A 72 10.25 -5.23 9.49
C ALA A 72 10.82 -6.64 9.29
N ALA A 73 10.83 -7.48 10.32
CA ALA A 73 11.26 -8.87 10.20
C ALA A 73 10.39 -9.65 9.20
N MET A 74 9.07 -9.52 9.28
CA MET A 74 8.15 -10.14 8.30
C MET A 74 8.44 -9.70 6.87
N LEU A 75 8.75 -8.43 6.64
CA LEU A 75 9.12 -7.94 5.32
C LEU A 75 10.42 -8.59 4.82
N LEU A 76 11.43 -8.73 5.69
CA LEU A 76 12.68 -9.42 5.35
C LEU A 76 12.48 -10.91 5.02
N PHE A 77 11.47 -11.56 5.62
CA PHE A 77 11.10 -12.93 5.27
C PHE A 77 10.24 -13.03 4.00
N LEU A 78 9.67 -11.91 3.51
CA LEU A 78 8.79 -11.88 2.34
C LEU A 78 9.55 -11.80 1.01
N ASP A 79 10.83 -11.39 1.05
CA ASP A 79 11.71 -11.28 -0.12
C ASP A 79 11.85 -12.61 -0.90
N ASP A 80 11.72 -13.76 -0.22
CA ASP A 80 11.79 -15.10 -0.84
C ASP A 80 10.59 -15.44 -1.75
N LEU A 81 9.44 -14.76 -1.62
CA LEU A 81 8.22 -15.08 -2.37
C LEU A 81 7.99 -14.17 -3.60
N GLY A 82 8.51 -12.94 -3.59
CA GLY A 82 8.18 -11.89 -4.58
C GLY A 82 9.18 -11.71 -5.72
N ALA A 83 10.46 -12.06 -5.54
CA ALA A 83 11.50 -11.80 -6.54
C ALA A 83 11.37 -12.66 -7.81
N SER A 84 10.76 -13.85 -7.70
CA SER A 84 10.73 -14.84 -8.80
C SER A 84 9.55 -14.69 -9.78
N THR A 85 8.57 -13.83 -9.48
CA THR A 85 7.38 -13.60 -10.33
C THR A 85 7.21 -12.17 -10.79
N ALA A 86 8.28 -11.37 -10.74
CA ALA A 86 8.38 -10.14 -11.53
C ALA A 86 8.47 -10.50 -13.03
N LYS A 87 7.35 -10.98 -13.60
CA LYS A 87 7.17 -11.05 -15.05
C LYS A 87 7.43 -9.64 -15.55
N PRO A 88 8.45 -9.41 -16.41
CA PRO A 88 8.71 -8.09 -16.96
C PRO A 88 7.39 -7.57 -17.49
N ALA A 89 6.98 -6.37 -17.04
CA ALA A 89 5.82 -5.72 -17.61
C ALA A 89 5.97 -5.80 -19.14
N PRO A 90 4.99 -6.39 -19.86
CA PRO A 90 5.12 -6.53 -21.30
C PRO A 90 5.48 -5.14 -21.85
N PRO A 91 6.45 -5.04 -22.77
CA PRO A 91 6.81 -3.75 -23.34
C PRO A 91 5.50 -3.13 -23.80
N SER A 92 5.16 -1.97 -23.23
CA SER A 92 3.99 -1.21 -23.59
C SER A 92 4.22 -0.63 -24.99
N GLY A 93 4.24 -1.52 -25.98
CA GLY A 93 4.18 -1.25 -27.41
C GLY A 93 2.77 -0.90 -27.87
N GLY A 94 1.91 -0.47 -26.95
CA GLY A 94 0.67 0.22 -27.28
C GLY A 94 1.01 1.68 -27.49
N VAL A 95 0.92 2.13 -28.74
CA VAL A 95 0.91 3.55 -29.14
C VAL A 95 0.13 4.34 -28.09
N ARG A 96 0.80 5.20 -27.32
CA ARG A 96 0.14 6.10 -26.38
C ARG A 96 -0.80 6.96 -27.23
N PRO A 97 -2.15 6.86 -27.09
CA PRO A 97 -3.04 7.74 -27.81
C PRO A 97 -2.64 9.17 -27.45
N GLY A 98 -2.55 10.03 -28.45
CA GLY A 98 -2.11 11.40 -28.23
C GLY A 98 -3.01 12.08 -27.21
N TYR A 99 -2.48 12.99 -26.39
CA TYR A 99 -3.25 13.74 -25.40
C TYR A 99 -4.53 14.38 -26.00
N ARG A 100 -4.47 14.70 -27.30
CA ARG A 100 -5.60 15.19 -28.13
C ARG A 100 -6.72 14.16 -28.34
N GLU A 101 -6.40 12.87 -28.47
CA GLU A 101 -7.40 11.79 -28.60
C GLU A 101 -8.06 11.46 -27.27
N LEU A 102 -7.33 11.57 -26.16
CA LEU A 102 -7.90 11.40 -24.82
C LEU A 102 -8.91 12.50 -24.51
N LEU A 103 -8.60 13.76 -24.85
CA LEU A 103 -9.54 14.88 -24.73
C LEU A 103 -10.74 14.80 -25.67
N ALA A 104 -10.62 14.09 -26.80
CA ALA A 104 -11.72 13.84 -27.72
C ALA A 104 -12.65 12.70 -27.26
N SER A 105 -12.22 11.87 -26.31
CA SER A 105 -13.03 10.77 -25.79
C SER A 105 -14.21 11.29 -24.94
N ARG A 106 -15.39 10.70 -25.16
CA ARG A 106 -16.62 11.02 -24.43
C ARG A 106 -16.50 10.99 -22.89
N PRO A 107 -15.80 10.03 -22.24
CA PRO A 107 -15.70 10.03 -20.79
C PRO A 107 -14.88 11.20 -20.25
N VAL A 108 -13.86 11.68 -20.98
CA VAL A 108 -13.03 12.81 -20.54
C VAL A 108 -13.77 14.14 -20.69
N ARG A 109 -14.54 14.34 -21.77
CA ARG A 109 -15.38 15.55 -21.91
C ARG A 109 -16.47 15.66 -20.83
N LEU A 110 -16.89 14.54 -20.24
CA LEU A 110 -17.93 14.51 -19.20
C LEU A 110 -17.39 14.84 -17.79
N ILE A 111 -16.09 14.65 -17.57
CA ILE A 111 -15.42 15.03 -16.32
C ILE A 111 -14.97 16.51 -16.37
N LEU A 112 -14.75 17.04 -17.58
CA LEU A 112 -14.29 18.41 -17.81
C LEU A 112 -15.42 19.43 -18.10
N ALA A 113 -16.66 18.95 -18.32
CA ALA A 113 -17.86 19.77 -18.45
C ALA A 113 -18.55 19.92 -17.10
#